data_AF-A0A5C6ER13-F1
#
_entry.id   AF-A0A5C6ER13-F1
#
_cell.length_a   1.000
_cell.length_b   1.000
_cell.length_c   1.000
_cell.angle_alpha   90.00
_cell.angle_beta   90.00
_cell.angle_gamma   90.00
#
_symmetry.space_group_name_H-M   'P 1'
#
loop_
_entity.id
_entity.type
_entity.pdbx_description
1 polymer ?
#
loop_
_entity_poly.entity_id
_entity_poly.type
_entity_poly.pdbx_seq_one_letter_code
_entity_poly.pdbx_strand_id
1 'polypeptide(L)'
;MPTETEVFDRIDSVIEPFDSYKRALEDLREIPPGFAYCFAIHYVHADIFNGGISQLHGNSSWCLILDAIDGAKAANVPAVAQVLREIVYYYHAKGRSKLKRRIPDGYFDDMPSDWDKSLETLEDDYFALESDIENLIPTLCEKHESLFQPSA
;
A
#
# COMPACT_ATOMS: atom_id res chain seq x y z
N MET A 1 22.36 2.80 -3.37
CA MET A 1 21.03 2.89 -2.74
C MET A 1 20.51 4.29 -2.84
N PRO A 2 19.32 4.50 -3.45
CA PRO A 2 18.71 5.82 -3.54
C PRO A 2 18.24 6.27 -2.16
N THR A 3 18.34 7.57 -1.90
CA THR A 3 17.70 8.22 -0.75
C THR A 3 16.19 8.33 -0.98
N GLU A 4 15.42 8.54 0.09
CA GLU A 4 13.97 8.78 -0.02
C GLU A 4 13.66 9.97 -0.94
N THR A 5 14.42 11.07 -0.84
CA THR A 5 14.27 12.22 -1.73
C THR A 5 14.48 11.84 -3.20
N GLU A 6 15.53 11.10 -3.53
CA GLU A 6 15.78 10.67 -4.91
C GLU A 6 14.67 9.73 -5.44
N VAL A 7 14.07 8.92 -4.55
CA VAL A 7 12.93 8.06 -4.91
C VAL A 7 11.71 8.90 -5.25
N PHE A 8 11.35 9.88 -4.43
CA PHE A 8 10.18 10.72 -4.68
C PHE A 8 10.39 11.70 -5.85
N ASP A 9 11.58 12.27 -6.02
CA ASP A 9 11.92 13.07 -7.20
C ASP A 9 11.74 12.26 -8.49
N ARG A 10 12.12 10.97 -8.45
CA ARG A 10 11.94 10.08 -9.60
C ARG A 10 10.47 9.75 -9.83
N ILE A 11 9.69 9.46 -8.77
CA ILE A 11 8.24 9.23 -8.85
C ILE A 11 7.58 10.44 -9.51
N ASP A 12 7.84 11.64 -9.01
CA ASP A 12 7.26 12.89 -9.52
C ASP A 12 7.60 13.09 -11.00
N SER A 13 8.86 12.85 -11.39
CA SER A 13 9.29 12.96 -12.79
C SER A 13 8.57 12.00 -13.75
N VAL A 14 8.02 10.90 -13.25
CA VAL A 14 7.33 9.87 -14.05
C VAL A 14 5.83 10.11 -14.11
N ILE A 15 5.23 10.56 -13.02
CA ILE A 15 3.77 10.74 -12.92
C ILE A 15 3.32 12.15 -13.33
N GLU A 16 4.25 13.07 -13.61
CA GLU A 16 3.92 14.43 -14.03
C GLU A 16 3.48 14.55 -15.51
N PRO A 17 2.40 15.30 -15.80
CA PRO A 17 1.51 15.95 -14.85
C PRO A 17 0.60 14.93 -14.14
N PHE A 18 0.45 15.07 -12.82
CA PHE A 18 -0.39 14.17 -12.03
C PHE A 18 -1.86 14.30 -12.41
N ASP A 19 -2.42 13.22 -12.94
CA ASP A 19 -3.81 13.14 -13.42
C ASP A 19 -4.68 12.33 -12.46
N SER A 20 -4.27 11.09 -12.16
CA SER A 20 -4.97 10.22 -11.21
C SER A 20 -4.05 9.14 -10.65
N TYR A 21 -4.40 8.59 -9.49
CA TYR A 21 -3.67 7.45 -8.90
C TYR A 21 -3.63 6.21 -9.80
N LYS A 22 -4.66 5.99 -10.63
CA LYS A 22 -4.66 4.86 -11.57
C LYS A 22 -3.63 5.04 -12.66
N ARG A 23 -3.58 6.24 -13.25
CA ARG A 23 -2.60 6.58 -14.28
C ARG A 23 -1.19 6.62 -13.72
N ALA A 24 -1.01 7.20 -12.53
CA ALA A 24 0.27 7.16 -11.82
C ALA A 24 0.77 5.72 -11.61
N LEU A 25 -0.10 4.78 -11.21
CA LEU A 25 0.26 3.36 -11.12
C LEU A 25 0.58 2.72 -12.48
N GLU A 26 -0.06 3.15 -13.56
CA GLU A 26 0.26 2.69 -14.91
C GLU A 26 1.64 3.18 -15.35
N ASP A 27 1.93 4.47 -15.15
CA ASP A 27 3.22 5.08 -15.50
C ASP A 27 4.36 4.50 -14.64
N LEU A 28 4.12 4.28 -13.35
CA LEU A 28 5.13 3.71 -12.43
C LEU A 28 5.43 2.23 -12.70
N ARG A 29 4.61 1.50 -13.48
CA ARG A 29 4.94 0.12 -13.91
C ARG A 29 6.05 0.06 -14.95
N GLU A 30 6.33 1.17 -15.63
CA GLU A 30 7.40 1.27 -16.62
C GLU A 30 8.79 1.45 -15.98
N ILE A 31 8.84 1.59 -14.65
CA ILE A 31 10.07 1.68 -13.87
C ILE A 31 10.10 0.58 -12.79
N PRO A 32 11.25 0.36 -12.11
CA PRO A 32 11.36 -0.68 -11.10
C PRO A 32 10.26 -0.60 -10.02
N PRO A 33 9.78 -1.74 -9.49
CA PRO A 33 8.58 -1.79 -8.66
C PRO A 33 8.70 -1.06 -7.31
N GLY A 34 9.92 -0.85 -6.81
CA GLY A 34 10.15 -0.12 -5.56
C GLY A 34 9.55 1.29 -5.54
N PHE A 35 9.54 1.97 -6.70
CA PHE A 35 8.94 3.31 -6.81
C PHE A 35 7.42 3.27 -6.65
N ALA A 36 6.74 2.29 -7.27
CA ALA A 36 5.30 2.10 -7.11
C ALA A 36 4.93 1.74 -5.66
N TYR A 37 5.75 0.94 -4.98
CA TYR A 37 5.56 0.60 -3.57
C TYR A 37 5.68 1.81 -2.65
N CYS A 38 6.74 2.62 -2.79
CA CYS A 38 6.92 3.83 -1.99
C CYS A 38 5.77 4.82 -2.21
N PHE A 39 5.36 5.03 -3.47
CA PHE A 39 4.20 5.85 -3.80
C PHE A 39 2.92 5.35 -3.13
N ALA A 40 2.62 4.05 -3.25
CA ALA A 40 1.42 3.46 -2.67
C ALA A 40 1.40 3.56 -1.14
N ILE A 41 2.51 3.22 -0.47
CA ILE A 41 2.65 3.29 1.00
C ILE A 41 2.42 4.73 1.47
N HIS A 42 3.08 5.70 0.85
CA HIS A 42 2.98 7.11 1.24
C HIS A 42 1.54 7.62 1.23
N TYR A 43 0.82 7.43 0.13
CA TYR A 43 -0.56 7.93 0.01
C TYR A 43 -1.57 7.13 0.83
N VAL A 44 -1.39 5.80 0.95
CA VAL A 44 -2.24 4.97 1.82
C VAL A 44 -2.09 5.40 3.27
N HIS A 45 -0.85 5.58 3.74
CA HIS A 45 -0.58 6.02 5.08
C HIS A 45 -1.11 7.43 5.34
N ALA A 46 -0.87 8.39 4.43
CA ALA A 46 -1.37 9.75 4.56
C ALA A 46 -2.90 9.80 4.69
N ASP A 47 -3.64 9.01 3.91
CA ASP A 47 -5.10 9.00 3.99
C ASP A 47 -5.64 8.38 5.28
N ILE A 48 -5.03 7.29 5.76
CA ILE A 48 -5.40 6.68 7.04
C ILE A 48 -5.07 7.64 8.19
N PHE A 49 -3.90 8.28 8.15
CA PHE A 49 -3.48 9.22 9.19
C PHE A 49 -4.41 10.46 9.28
N ASN A 50 -4.86 10.97 8.13
CA ASN A 50 -5.67 12.19 8.08
C ASN A 50 -7.15 11.98 8.43
N GLY A 51 -7.71 10.78 8.22
CA GLY A 51 -9.16 10.57 8.35
C GLY A 51 -9.59 9.10 8.52
N GLY A 52 -8.65 8.24 8.89
CA GLY A 52 -8.88 6.83 9.14
C GLY A 52 -9.08 6.01 7.87
N ILE A 53 -9.35 4.72 8.09
CA ILE A 53 -9.59 3.73 7.03
C ILE A 53 -10.82 4.11 6.20
N SER A 54 -11.79 4.79 6.81
CA SER A 54 -12.98 5.27 6.11
C SER A 54 -12.65 6.32 5.04
N GLN A 55 -11.72 7.24 5.33
CA GLN A 55 -11.25 8.23 4.37
C GLN A 55 -10.51 7.58 3.21
N LEU A 56 -9.57 6.66 3.51
CA LEU A 56 -8.86 5.90 2.48
C LEU A 56 -9.85 5.18 1.53
N HIS A 57 -10.86 4.49 2.06
CA HIS A 57 -11.86 3.81 1.23
C HIS A 57 -12.70 4.79 0.41
N GLY A 58 -13.02 5.96 0.97
CA GLY A 58 -13.76 7.04 0.29
C GLY A 58 -13.01 7.59 -0.91
N ASN A 59 -11.70 7.79 -0.76
CA ASN A 59 -10.82 8.44 -1.73
C ASN A 59 -10.47 7.55 -2.94
N SER A 60 -9.91 8.19 -3.98
CA SER A 60 -9.41 7.51 -5.18
C SER A 60 -8.11 6.73 -4.92
N SER A 61 -7.37 7.08 -3.86
CA SER A 61 -6.19 6.39 -3.32
C SER A 61 -6.47 4.97 -2.84
N TRP A 62 -7.73 4.58 -2.59
CA TRP A 62 -8.10 3.18 -2.29
C TRP A 62 -7.54 2.20 -3.33
N CYS A 63 -7.34 2.64 -4.58
CA CYS A 63 -6.74 1.81 -5.60
C CYS A 63 -5.30 1.38 -5.30
N LEU A 64 -4.58 2.10 -4.43
CA LEU A 64 -3.19 1.88 -4.07
C LEU A 64 -2.97 0.80 -3.00
N ILE A 65 -4.02 0.44 -2.24
CA ILE A 65 -3.86 -0.39 -1.02
C ILE A 65 -3.23 -1.77 -1.30
N LEU A 66 -3.48 -2.37 -2.46
CA LEU A 66 -2.86 -3.65 -2.83
C LEU A 66 -1.36 -3.51 -3.08
N ASP A 67 -0.95 -2.44 -3.75
CA ASP A 67 0.45 -2.14 -4.01
C ASP A 67 1.18 -1.76 -2.70
N ALA A 68 0.48 -1.12 -1.74
CA ALA A 68 1.01 -0.87 -0.40
C ALA A 68 1.19 -2.17 0.42
N ILE A 69 0.27 -3.13 0.30
CA ILE A 69 0.41 -4.47 0.92
C ILE A 69 1.66 -5.17 0.37
N ASP A 70 1.86 -5.13 -0.96
CA ASP A 70 3.02 -5.75 -1.58
C ASP A 70 4.33 -5.02 -1.22
N GLY A 71 4.30 -3.69 -1.09
CA GLY A 71 5.40 -2.90 -0.55
C GLY A 71 5.77 -3.28 0.88
N ALA A 72 4.78 -3.45 1.77
CA ALA A 72 5.01 -3.88 3.16
C ALA A 72 5.61 -5.30 3.23
N LYS A 73 5.17 -6.22 2.36
CA LYS A 73 5.79 -7.54 2.24
C LYS A 73 7.23 -7.44 1.74
N ALA A 74 7.47 -6.62 0.71
CA ALA A 74 8.79 -6.42 0.14
C ALA A 74 9.78 -5.83 1.16
N ALA A 75 9.30 -4.98 2.07
CA ALA A 75 10.06 -4.42 3.20
C ALA A 75 10.26 -5.40 4.37
N ASN A 76 9.77 -6.64 4.28
CA ASN A 76 9.74 -7.63 5.37
C ASN A 76 9.00 -7.15 6.63
N VAL A 77 7.91 -6.40 6.46
CA VAL A 77 7.03 -5.97 7.57
C VAL A 77 5.67 -6.65 7.44
N PRO A 78 5.58 -7.97 7.75
CA PRO A 78 4.37 -8.76 7.49
C PRO A 78 3.17 -8.33 8.33
N ALA A 79 3.38 -7.72 9.50
CA ALA A 79 2.30 -7.21 10.35
C ALA A 79 1.52 -6.08 9.64
N VAL A 80 2.22 -5.12 9.04
CA VAL A 80 1.58 -4.03 8.28
C VAL A 80 0.86 -4.57 7.04
N ALA A 81 1.50 -5.50 6.31
CA ALA A 81 0.87 -6.15 5.17
C ALA A 81 -0.43 -6.88 5.57
N GLN A 82 -0.43 -7.56 6.73
CA GLN A 82 -1.60 -8.27 7.23
C GLN A 82 -2.72 -7.30 7.63
N VAL A 83 -2.45 -6.24 8.39
CA VAL A 83 -3.46 -5.26 8.77
C VAL A 83 -4.08 -4.59 7.54
N LEU A 84 -3.26 -4.14 6.58
CA LEU A 84 -3.74 -3.58 5.32
C LEU A 84 -4.61 -4.58 4.53
N ARG A 85 -4.25 -5.86 4.54
CA ARG A 85 -5.04 -6.92 3.88
C ARG A 85 -6.37 -7.16 4.60
N GLU A 86 -6.40 -7.15 5.93
CA GLU A 86 -7.62 -7.24 6.74
C GLU A 86 -8.56 -6.05 6.49
N ILE A 87 -8.01 -4.86 6.25
CA ILE A 87 -8.78 -3.68 5.81
C ILE A 87 -9.49 -3.94 4.47
N VAL A 88 -8.79 -4.53 3.50
CA VAL A 88 -9.43 -4.92 2.22
C VAL A 88 -10.50 -5.98 2.47
N TYR A 89 -10.23 -6.95 3.35
CA TYR A 89 -11.18 -8.01 3.70
C TYR A 89 -12.45 -7.46 4.35
N TYR A 90 -12.34 -6.51 5.28
CA TYR A 90 -13.48 -5.83 5.92
C TYR A 90 -14.50 -5.33 4.89
N TYR A 91 -14.03 -4.61 3.87
CA TYR A 91 -14.90 -4.10 2.81
C TYR A 91 -15.34 -5.18 1.83
N HIS A 92 -14.53 -6.22 1.60
CA HIS A 92 -14.90 -7.36 0.78
C HIS A 92 -16.07 -8.15 1.38
N ALA A 93 -15.95 -8.56 2.65
CA ALA A 93 -16.96 -9.33 3.38
C ALA A 93 -18.32 -8.60 3.44
N LYS A 94 -18.31 -7.26 3.44
CA LYS A 94 -19.52 -6.42 3.43
C LYS A 94 -20.06 -6.10 2.03
N GLY A 95 -19.48 -6.68 0.97
CA GLY A 95 -19.89 -6.44 -0.42
C GLY A 95 -19.54 -5.03 -0.95
N ARG A 96 -18.66 -4.30 -0.25
CA ARG A 96 -18.27 -2.90 -0.53
C ARG A 96 -16.87 -2.76 -1.15
N SER A 97 -16.24 -3.86 -1.56
CA SER A 97 -14.94 -3.80 -2.23
C SER A 97 -15.03 -3.12 -3.59
N LYS A 98 -14.23 -2.06 -3.77
CA LYS A 98 -14.02 -1.36 -5.05
C LYS A 98 -12.91 -2.01 -5.91
N LEU A 99 -12.30 -3.11 -5.44
CA LEU A 99 -11.11 -3.75 -6.04
C LEU A 99 -11.41 -5.13 -6.64
N LYS A 100 -12.67 -5.47 -6.91
CA LYS A 100 -13.10 -6.81 -7.34
C LYS A 100 -12.31 -7.39 -8.53
N ARG A 101 -11.81 -6.54 -9.44
CA ARG A 101 -11.03 -6.97 -10.61
C ARG A 101 -9.52 -7.12 -10.35
N ARG A 102 -9.01 -6.57 -9.24
CA ARG A 102 -7.60 -6.63 -8.86
C ARG A 102 -7.31 -7.68 -7.80
N ILE A 103 -8.30 -8.07 -7.00
CA ILE A 103 -8.18 -9.11 -5.99
C ILE A 103 -8.20 -10.47 -6.71
N PRO A 104 -7.13 -11.30 -6.63
CA PRO A 104 -7.11 -12.63 -7.20
C PRO A 104 -8.18 -13.56 -6.59
N ASP A 105 -8.55 -14.60 -7.32
CA ASP A 105 -9.35 -15.68 -6.77
C ASP A 105 -8.60 -16.33 -5.59
N GLY A 106 -9.32 -16.61 -4.51
CA GLY A 106 -8.76 -17.19 -3.30
C GLY A 106 -7.88 -16.25 -2.46
N TYR A 107 -7.83 -14.94 -2.77
CA TYR A 107 -7.01 -13.97 -2.03
C TYR A 107 -7.34 -13.85 -0.54
N PHE A 108 -8.48 -14.39 -0.08
CA PHE A 108 -8.90 -14.39 1.32
C PHE A 108 -9.11 -15.81 1.89
N ASP A 109 -8.66 -16.86 1.21
CA ASP A 109 -8.94 -18.25 1.62
C ASP A 109 -8.29 -18.64 2.95
N ASP A 110 -7.18 -17.99 3.29
CA ASP A 110 -6.47 -18.13 4.57
C ASP A 110 -6.95 -17.15 5.65
N MET A 111 -7.98 -16.34 5.39
CA MET A 111 -8.60 -15.53 6.45
C MET A 111 -9.33 -16.44 7.46
N PRO A 112 -9.16 -16.22 8.78
CA PRO A 112 -9.85 -17.01 9.78
C PRO A 112 -11.37 -16.97 9.58
N SER A 113 -12.04 -18.12 9.71
CA SER A 113 -13.49 -18.22 9.56
C SER A 113 -14.27 -17.42 10.61
N ASP A 114 -13.62 -17.14 11.74
CA ASP A 114 -14.12 -16.36 12.87
C ASP A 114 -13.61 -14.91 12.85
N TRP A 115 -12.99 -14.45 11.76
CA TRP A 115 -12.57 -13.06 11.63
C TRP A 115 -13.79 -12.12 11.69
N ASP A 116 -13.80 -11.19 12.66
CA ASP A 116 -14.92 -10.29 12.93
C ASP A 116 -14.52 -8.86 13.33
N LYS A 117 -13.28 -8.46 13.03
CA LYS A 117 -12.73 -7.15 13.45
C LYS A 117 -13.58 -5.97 12.96
N SER A 118 -13.76 -5.00 13.85
CA SER A 118 -14.41 -3.72 13.53
C SER A 118 -13.45 -2.78 12.80
N LEU A 119 -13.95 -1.67 12.22
CA LEU A 119 -13.04 -0.65 11.66
C LEU A 119 -12.17 -0.02 12.74
N GLU A 120 -12.74 0.26 13.91
CA GLU A 120 -12.02 0.82 15.05
C GLU A 120 -10.87 -0.09 15.47
N THR A 121 -11.11 -1.40 15.58
CA THR A 121 -10.06 -2.39 15.87
C THR A 121 -8.97 -2.40 14.79
N LEU A 122 -9.33 -2.28 13.52
CA LEU A 122 -8.36 -2.22 12.42
C LEU A 122 -7.55 -0.92 12.43
N GLU A 123 -8.15 0.20 12.83
CA GLU A 123 -7.43 1.47 13.02
C GLU A 123 -6.46 1.38 14.19
N ASP A 124 -6.89 0.85 15.33
CA ASP A 124 -6.04 0.60 16.49
C ASP A 124 -4.85 -0.32 16.13
N ASP A 125 -5.12 -1.43 15.44
CA ASP A 125 -4.08 -2.37 14.97
C ASP A 125 -3.11 -1.69 13.99
N TYR A 126 -3.60 -0.79 13.14
CA TYR A 126 -2.77 -0.04 12.19
C TYR A 126 -1.88 0.98 12.91
N PHE A 127 -2.43 1.78 13.83
CA PHE A 127 -1.67 2.78 14.57
C PHE A 127 -0.73 2.16 15.61
N ALA A 128 -1.01 0.96 16.11
CA ALA A 128 -0.05 0.19 16.90
C ALA A 128 1.25 -0.13 16.14
N LEU A 129 1.21 -0.10 14.80
CA LEU A 129 2.34 -0.34 13.90
C LEU A 129 2.91 0.95 13.31
N GLU A 130 2.53 2.13 13.80
CA GLU A 130 2.93 3.43 13.23
C GLU A 130 4.45 3.52 13.01
N SER A 131 5.24 3.15 14.01
CA SER A 131 6.71 3.15 13.89
C SER A 131 7.21 2.21 12.80
N ASP A 132 6.61 1.04 12.62
CA ASP A 132 6.99 0.13 11.53
C ASP A 132 6.61 0.71 10.16
N ILE A 133 5.47 1.40 10.07
CA ILE A 133 4.97 2.02 8.84
C ILE A 133 5.86 3.18 8.41
N GLU A 134 6.24 4.07 9.34
CA GLU A 134 7.16 5.18 9.06
C GLU A 134 8.53 4.70 8.56
N ASN A 135 8.94 3.50 8.97
CA ASN A 135 10.21 2.89 8.56
C ASN A 135 10.12 2.04 7.28
N LEU A 136 8.94 1.89 6.66
CA LEU A 136 8.78 1.09 5.45
C LEU A 136 9.61 1.62 4.27
N ILE A 137 9.45 2.90 3.96
CA ILE A 137 10.13 3.53 2.82
C ILE A 137 11.65 3.53 3.02
N PRO A 138 12.18 3.97 4.19
CA PRO A 138 13.60 3.82 4.50
C PRO A 138 14.09 2.37 4.35
N THR A 139 13.32 1.40 4.87
CA THR A 139 13.68 -0.02 4.78
C THR A 139 13.74 -0.52 3.33
N LEU A 140 12.79 -0.12 2.48
CA LEU A 140 12.83 -0.44 1.05
C LEU A 140 14.10 0.14 0.41
N CYS A 141 14.36 1.42 0.61
CA CYS A 141 15.53 2.11 0.05
C CYS A 141 16.86 1.50 0.51
N GLU A 142 16.98 1.13 1.79
CA GLU A 142 18.23 0.66 2.40
C GLU A 142 18.49 -0.84 2.28
N LYS A 143 17.45 -1.67 2.24
CA LYS A 143 17.63 -3.14 2.34
C LYS A 143 17.21 -3.86 1.07
N HIS A 144 16.56 -3.17 0.13
CA HIS A 144 15.96 -3.76 -1.06
C HIS A 144 16.33 -3.02 -2.35
N GLU A 145 17.63 -2.72 -2.52
CA GLU A 145 18.15 -1.99 -3.69
C GLU A 145 17.74 -2.60 -5.04
N SER A 146 17.61 -3.93 -5.11
CA SER A 146 17.15 -4.63 -6.31
C SER A 146 15.75 -4.21 -6.79
N LEU A 147 14.90 -3.67 -5.91
CA LEU A 147 13.57 -3.16 -6.28
C LEU A 147 13.62 -1.82 -7.02
N PHE A 148 14.77 -1.14 -7.01
CA PHE A 148 14.99 0.16 -7.65
C PHE A 148 15.87 0.06 -8.89
N GLN A 149 16.28 -1.14 -9.29
CA GLN A 149 17.09 -1.39 -10.47
C GLN A 149 16.25 -2.04 -11.57
N PRO A 150 16.53 -1.76 -12.86
CA PRO A 150 15.90 -2.48 -13.96
C PRO A 150 16.13 -3.99 -13.80
N SER A 151 15.09 -4.80 -14.07
CA SER A 151 15.27 -6.26 -14.13
C SER A 151 16.31 -6.58 -15.21
N ALA A 152 17.38 -7.27 -14.82
CA ALA A 152 18.47 -7.69 -15.70
C ALA A 152 18.02 -8.72 -16.74
#